data_AF-A0A3D2S532-F1
#
_entry.id   AF-A0A3D2S532-F1
#
_cell.length_a   1.000
_cell.length_b   1.000
_cell.length_c   1.000
_cell.angle_alpha   90.00
_cell.angle_beta   90.00
_cell.angle_gamma   90.00
#
_symmetry.space_group_name_H-M   'P 1'
#
loop_
_entity.id
_entity.type
_entity.pdbx_description
1 polymer ?
#
loop_
_entity_poly.entity_id
_entity_poly.type
_entity_poly.pdbx_seq_one_letter_code
_entity_poly.pdbx_strand_id
1 'polypeptide(L)' 'VARLRASEYYVYKITKKQQTRNPAPPYITSTMQQYANRKLGFSAKQTMFIAQKMYEG' A
#
# COMPACT_ATOMS: atom_id res chain seq x y z
N VAL A 1 32.87 -0.40 -18.10
CA VAL A 1 32.07 0.49 -17.21
C VAL A 1 32.43 1.98 -17.38
N ALA A 2 33.70 2.35 -17.52
CA ALA A 2 34.13 3.76 -17.61
C ALA A 2 33.47 4.60 -18.72
N ARG A 3 33.19 4.04 -19.90
CA ARG A 3 32.58 4.78 -21.03
C ARG A 3 31.11 5.21 -20.82
N LEU A 4 30.37 4.53 -19.95
CA LEU A 4 28.96 4.87 -19.65
C LEU A 4 28.84 6.07 -18.69
N ARG A 5 29.91 6.41 -17.97
CA ARG A 5 29.91 7.52 -17.00
C ARG A 5 30.23 8.88 -17.62
N ALA A 6 30.86 8.89 -18.80
CA ALA A 6 31.30 10.10 -19.49
C ALA A 6 30.36 10.54 -20.63
N SER A 7 29.24 9.85 -20.82
CA SER A 7 28.26 10.18 -21.84
C SER A 7 27.22 11.15 -21.28
N GLU A 8 26.93 12.22 -22.01
CA GLU A 8 25.81 13.11 -21.69
C GLU A 8 24.49 12.47 -22.14
N TYR A 9 23.54 12.38 -21.20
CA TYR A 9 22.21 11.84 -21.45
C TYR A 9 21.19 12.96 -21.40
N TYR A 10 20.30 12.98 -22.40
CA TYR A 10 19.19 13.90 -22.47
C TYR A 10 17.87 13.13 -22.39
N VAL A 11 16.88 13.72 -21.72
CA VAL A 11 15.54 13.14 -21.63
C VAL A 11 14.88 13.26 -23.00
N TYR A 12 14.86 12.16 -23.75
CA TYR A 12 14.30 12.12 -25.11
C TYR A 12 12.79 12.40 -25.13
N LYS A 13 12.04 11.95 -24.11
CA LYS A 13 10.59 12.13 -24.04
C LYS A 13 10.06 11.96 -22.62
N ILE A 14 9.15 12.84 -22.22
CA ILE A 14 8.36 12.69 -20.99
C ILE A 14 6.90 12.49 -21.39
N THR A 15 6.32 11.36 -21.02
CA THR A 15 4.90 11.09 -21.24
C THR A 15 4.17 11.22 -19.92
N LYS A 16 3.26 12.20 -19.82
CA LYS A 16 2.37 12.37 -18.67
C LYS A 16 1.02 11.75 -19.00
N LYS A 17 0.60 10.76 -18.21
CA LYS A 17 -0.74 10.16 -18.30
C LYS A 17 -1.46 10.42 -16.99
N GLN A 18 -2.73 10.78 -17.09
CA GLN A 18 -3.60 10.89 -15.94
C GLN A 18 -4.04 9.49 -15.55
N GLN A 19 -3.62 9.04 -14.37
CA GLN A 19 -4.00 7.74 -13.83
C GLN A 19 -5.04 7.96 -12.74
N THR A 20 -6.27 7.53 -13.01
CA THR A 20 -7.32 7.47 -12.00
C THR A 20 -7.10 6.22 -11.15
N ARG A 21 -7.04 6.40 -9.83
CA ARG A 21 -6.98 5.31 -8.87
C ARG A 21 -8.32 5.21 -8.15
N ASN A 22 -9.00 4.08 -8.33
CA ASN A 22 -10.23 3.82 -7.60
C ASN A 22 -9.94 3.66 -6.10
N PRO A 23 -10.90 4.04 -5.23
CA PRO A 23 -10.78 3.79 -3.80
C PRO A 23 -10.63 2.30 -3.53
N ALA A 24 -9.96 1.96 -2.43
CA ALA A 24 -9.87 0.58 -1.99
C ALA A 24 -11.28 0.06 -1.64
N PRO A 25 -11.57 -1.23 -1.88
CA PRO A 25 -12.84 -1.81 -1.45
C PRO A 25 -12.95 -1.78 0.09
N PRO A 26 -14.18 -1.88 0.63
CA PRO A 26 -14.37 -2.08 2.06
C PRO A 26 -13.55 -3.26 2.60
N TYR A 27 -13.15 -3.17 3.87
CA TYR A 27 -12.40 -4.25 4.48
C TYR A 27 -13.27 -5.49 4.65
N ILE A 28 -12.69 -6.63 4.28
CA ILE A 28 -13.14 -7.96 4.71
C ILE A 28 -12.19 -8.44 5.80
N THR A 29 -12.51 -9.55 6.47
CA THR A 29 -11.73 -10.06 7.62
C THR A 29 -10.23 -10.15 7.33
N SER A 30 -9.83 -10.72 6.19
CA SER A 30 -8.43 -10.88 5.83
C SER A 30 -7.73 -9.55 5.53
N THR A 31 -8.39 -8.63 4.81
CA THR A 31 -7.79 -7.33 4.46
C THR A 31 -7.73 -6.39 5.66
N MET A 32 -8.70 -6.46 6.58
CA MET A 32 -8.66 -5.77 7.87
C MET A 32 -7.46 -6.24 8.72
N GLN A 33 -7.29 -7.55 8.89
CA GLN A 33 -6.19 -8.13 9.67
C GLN A 33 -4.82 -7.78 9.07
N GLN A 34 -4.67 -7.90 7.75
CA GLN A 34 -3.43 -7.53 7.06
C GLN A 34 -3.11 -6.04 7.21
N TYR A 35 -4.11 -5.17 7.08
CA TYR A 35 -3.93 -3.73 7.22
C TYR A 35 -3.56 -3.36 8.66
N ALA A 36 -4.26 -3.93 9.66
CA ALA A 36 -3.98 -3.72 11.08
C ALA A 36 -2.57 -4.19 11.45
N ASN A 37 -2.11 -5.33 10.91
CA ASN A 37 -0.74 -5.77 11.10
C ASN A 37 0.26 -4.77 10.48
N ARG A 38 0.05 -4.39 9.22
CA ARG A 38 0.98 -3.50 8.49
C ARG A 38 1.05 -2.09 9.06
N LYS A 39 -0.07 -1.56 9.56
CA LYS A 39 -0.17 -0.17 10.01
C LYS A 39 -0.07 0.02 11.51
N LEU A 40 -0.56 -0.94 12.29
CA LEU A 40 -0.66 -0.83 13.75
C LEU A 40 0.18 -1.89 14.47
N GLY A 41 0.79 -2.85 13.75
CA GLY A 41 1.56 -3.94 14.36
C GLY A 41 0.71 -4.98 15.07
N PHE A 42 -0.62 -4.95 14.90
CA PHE A 42 -1.51 -5.88 15.61
C PHE A 42 -1.39 -7.29 15.05
N SER A 43 -1.45 -8.28 15.93
CA SER A 43 -1.66 -9.68 15.54
C SER A 43 -3.10 -9.89 15.07
N ALA A 44 -3.36 -10.97 14.33
CA ALA A 44 -4.70 -11.33 13.91
C ALA A 44 -5.65 -11.50 15.12
N LYS A 45 -5.16 -12.12 16.20
CA LYS A 45 -5.92 -12.30 17.45
C LYS A 45 -6.33 -10.98 18.08
N GLN A 46 -5.39 -10.03 18.20
CA GLN A 46 -5.67 -8.72 18.77
C GLN A 46 -6.65 -7.92 17.91
N THR A 47 -6.47 -7.97 16.58
CA THR A 47 -7.38 -7.31 15.64
C THR A 47 -8.81 -7.83 15.80
N MET A 48 -9.00 -9.15 15.86
CA MET A 48 -10.33 -9.74 15.99
C MET A 48 -10.95 -9.50 17.36
N PHE A 49 -10.18 -9.47 18.44
CA PHE A 49 -10.69 -9.14 19.76
C PHE A 49 -11.25 -7.71 19.82
N ILE A 50 -10.54 -6.75 19.24
CA ILE A 50 -11.00 -5.35 19.17
C ILE A 50 -12.22 -5.24 18.25
N ALA A 51 -12.19 -5.90 17.08
CA ALA A 51 -13.31 -5.90 16.15
C ALA A 51 -14.58 -6.49 16.79
N GLN A 52 -14.45 -7.58 17.56
CA GLN A 52 -15.58 -8.17 18.27
C GLN A 52 -16.16 -7.20 19.30
N LYS A 53 -15.32 -6.53 20.10
CA LYS A 53 -15.78 -5.50 21.05
C LYS A 53 -16.49 -4.34 20.37
N MET A 54 -16.06 -3.92 19.18
CA MET A 54 -16.73 -2.86 18.42
C MET A 54 -18.03 -3.32 17.76
N TYR A 55 -18.18 -4.62 17.52
CA TYR A 55 -19.37 -5.20 16.94
C TYR A 55 -20.46 -5.47 18.00
N GLU A 56 -20.05 -5.95 19.18
CA GLU A 56 -20.95 -6.31 20.27
C GLU A 56 -21.20 -5.18 21.28
N GLY A 57 -20.31 -4.20 21.34
CA GLY A 57 -20.44 -3.01 22.20
C GLY A 57 -21.13 -1.86 21.51
#